data_AF-A0A1Q8V6E9-F1
#
_entry.id   AF-A0A1Q8V6E9-F1
#
_cell.length_a   1.000
_cell.length_b   1.000
_cell.length_c   1.000
_cell.angle_alpha   90.00
_cell.angle_beta   90.00
_cell.angle_gamma   90.00
#
_symmetry.space_group_name_H-M   'P 1'
#
loop_
_entity.id
_entity.type
_entity.pdbx_description
1 polymer ?
#
loop_
_entity_poly.entity_id
_entity_poly.type
_entity_poly.pdbx_seq_one_letter_code
_entity_poly.pdbx_strand_id
1 'polypeptide(L)'
;TLEMAVTGLREMSTLATPPEDRHPILTYVGAYETKQVSAAIRRELLREGQVFFVHNRVEDIDATAARLVELVPEARVATAHGQMNEHQLEAVIDSFWRKETDVLVCTTIVETGLDVSNAN
;
A
#
# COMPACT_ATOMS: atom_id res chain seq x y z
N THR A 1 6.97 -22.44 -13.66
CA THR A 1 7.27 -23.26 -14.87
C THR A 1 8.46 -22.75 -15.69
N LEU A 2 8.87 -21.47 -15.60
CA LEU A 2 10.16 -21.00 -16.14
C LEU A 2 11.38 -21.49 -15.33
N GLU A 3 11.21 -21.62 -14.01
CA GLU A 3 12.24 -22.06 -13.06
C GLU A 3 12.79 -23.46 -13.38
N MET A 4 11.94 -24.38 -13.83
CA MET A 4 12.34 -25.75 -14.22
C MET A 4 13.15 -25.81 -15.53
N ALA A 5 13.12 -24.75 -16.36
CA ALA A 5 13.85 -24.71 -17.64
C ALA A 5 15.27 -24.12 -17.51
N VAL A 6 15.54 -23.33 -16.45
CA VAL A 6 16.78 -22.56 -16.29
C VAL A 6 17.80 -23.26 -15.38
N THR A 7 17.37 -24.22 -14.57
CA THR A 7 18.20 -24.95 -13.58
C THR A 7 19.37 -25.75 -14.15
N GLY A 8 19.50 -25.89 -15.47
CA GLY A 8 20.64 -26.54 -16.13
C GLY A 8 21.64 -25.60 -16.83
N LEU A 9 21.33 -24.32 -17.01
CA LEU A 9 22.15 -23.38 -17.80
C LEU A 9 22.73 -22.22 -16.98
N ARG A 10 22.18 -21.93 -15.81
CA ARG A 10 22.65 -20.87 -14.92
C ARG A 10 22.49 -21.30 -13.46
N GLU A 11 23.57 -21.23 -12.69
CA GLU A 11 23.49 -21.30 -11.24
C GLU A 11 22.74 -20.06 -10.74
N MET A 12 21.56 -20.29 -10.17
CA MET A 12 20.73 -19.26 -9.54
C MET A 12 20.92 -19.40 -8.03
N SER A 13 21.52 -18.40 -7.39
CA SER A 13 21.57 -18.34 -5.92
C SER A 13 20.34 -17.57 -5.44
N THR A 14 19.44 -18.27 -4.75
CA THR A 14 18.29 -17.67 -4.08
C THR A 14 18.67 -17.32 -2.64
N LEU A 15 18.73 -16.03 -2.34
CA LEU A 15 18.79 -15.54 -0.95
C LEU A 15 17.37 -15.67 -0.36
N ALA A 16 17.08 -16.83 0.24
CA ALA A 16 15.76 -17.16 0.78
C ALA A 16 15.60 -16.85 2.28
N THR A 17 16.61 -16.28 2.94
CA THR A 17 16.53 -15.96 4.37
C THR A 17 15.87 -14.59 4.54
N PRO A 18 14.62 -14.51 5.04
CA PRO A 18 14.01 -13.22 5.37
C PRO A 18 14.82 -12.54 6.49
N PRO A 19 14.85 -11.20 6.57
CA PRO A 19 15.50 -10.47 7.66
C PRO A 19 14.95 -10.93 9.02
N GLU A 20 15.80 -11.00 10.04
CA GLU A 20 15.44 -11.53 11.38
C GLU A 20 14.24 -10.81 12.03
N ASP A 21 14.01 -9.54 11.69
CA ASP A 21 12.92 -8.71 12.24
C ASP A 21 11.60 -8.77 11.44
N ARG A 22 11.46 -9.67 10.45
CA ARG A 22 10.21 -9.77 9.68
C ARG A 22 9.14 -10.58 10.42
N HIS A 23 8.24 -9.89 11.11
CA HIS A 23 7.02 -10.50 11.62
C HIS A 23 6.08 -10.94 10.50
N PRO A 24 5.35 -12.07 10.65
CA PRO A 24 4.39 -12.52 9.65
C PRO A 24 3.24 -11.51 9.52
N ILE A 25 2.82 -11.25 8.29
CA ILE A 25 1.65 -10.42 7.98
C ILE A 25 0.39 -11.16 8.46
N LEU A 26 -0.43 -10.50 9.26
CA LEU A 26 -1.72 -11.03 9.69
C LEU A 26 -2.77 -10.75 8.60
N THR A 27 -3.10 -11.76 7.80
CA THR A 27 -4.08 -11.63 6.71
C THR A 27 -5.50 -11.94 7.20
N TYR A 28 -6.43 -11.02 6.93
CA TYR A 28 -7.86 -11.22 7.14
C TYR A 28 -8.60 -11.20 5.80
N VAL A 29 -9.54 -12.12 5.62
CA VAL A 29 -10.41 -12.19 4.43
C VAL A 29 -11.85 -12.21 4.90
N GLY A 30 -12.65 -11.28 4.38
CA GLY A 30 -14.05 -11.11 4.79
C GLY A 30 -14.80 -10.16 3.89
N ALA A 31 -16.06 -9.89 4.25
CA ALA A 31 -16.86 -8.87 3.57
C ALA A 31 -16.32 -7.46 3.87
N TYR A 32 -16.60 -6.52 2.97
CA TYR A 32 -16.28 -5.11 3.22
C TYR A 32 -17.16 -4.57 4.35
N GLU A 33 -16.54 -4.30 5.50
CA GLU A 33 -17.18 -3.66 6.63
C GLU A 33 -16.48 -2.36 7.00
N THR A 34 -17.20 -1.25 6.86
CA THR A 34 -16.67 0.10 7.12
C THR A 34 -16.08 0.26 8.53
N LYS A 35 -16.67 -0.40 9.53
CA LYS A 35 -16.16 -0.40 10.91
C LYS A 35 -14.79 -1.06 10.99
N GLN A 36 -14.60 -2.20 10.32
CA GLN A 36 -13.33 -2.91 10.30
C GLN A 36 -12.26 -2.10 9.58
N VAL A 37 -12.59 -1.47 8.44
CA VAL A 37 -11.67 -0.57 7.73
C VAL A 37 -11.20 0.56 8.65
N SER A 38 -12.13 1.26 9.31
CA SER A 38 -11.78 2.37 10.19
C SER A 38 -10.96 1.93 11.42
N ALA A 39 -11.22 0.74 11.96
CA ALA A 39 -10.49 0.19 13.08
C ALA A 39 -9.06 -0.22 12.67
N ALA A 40 -8.91 -0.80 11.47
CA ALA A 40 -7.61 -1.16 10.90
C ALA A 40 -6.75 0.08 10.67
N ILE A 41 -7.31 1.13 10.05
CA ILE A 41 -6.59 2.39 9.82
C ILE A 41 -6.16 3.00 11.16
N ARG A 42 -7.08 3.16 12.12
CA ARG A 42 -6.74 3.73 13.44
C ARG A 42 -5.67 2.94 14.18
N ARG A 43 -5.72 1.61 14.11
CA ARG A 43 -4.68 0.76 14.69
C ARG A 43 -3.31 1.05 14.08
N GLU A 44 -3.26 1.32 12.77
CA GLU A 44 -2.02 1.69 12.08
C GLU A 44 -1.48 3.04 12.55
N LEU A 45 -2.36 4.04 12.64
CA LEU A 45 -1.96 5.38 13.09
C LEU A 45 -1.44 5.36 14.53
N LEU A 46 -2.02 4.53 15.40
CA LEU A 46 -1.56 4.36 16.79
C LEU A 46 -0.13 3.82 16.90
N ARG A 47 0.38 3.15 15.87
CA ARG A 47 1.77 2.70 15.79
C ARG A 47 2.65 3.60 14.90
N GLU A 48 2.17 4.80 14.58
CA GLU A 48 2.86 5.77 13.71
C GLU A 48 3.21 5.20 12.32
N GLY A 49 2.39 4.24 11.88
CA GLY A 49 2.47 3.58 10.59
C GLY A 49 1.62 4.26 9.53
N GLN A 50 1.62 3.68 8.33
CA GLN A 50 0.93 4.22 7.16
C GLN A 50 0.17 3.12 6.44
N VAL A 51 -0.95 3.47 5.81
CA VAL A 51 -1.87 2.51 5.20
C VAL A 51 -1.89 2.66 3.69
N PHE A 52 -1.75 1.54 2.98
CA PHE A 52 -2.20 1.45 1.59
C PHE A 52 -3.66 1.00 1.53
N PHE A 53 -4.47 1.73 0.78
CA PHE A 53 -5.85 1.34 0.48
C PHE A 53 -5.98 1.13 -1.02
N VAL A 54 -6.05 -0.13 -1.46
CA VAL A 54 -6.13 -0.45 -2.88
C VAL A 54 -7.57 -0.29 -3.38
N HIS A 55 -7.73 0.50 -4.44
CA HIS A 55 -8.99 0.72 -5.13
C HIS A 55 -8.81 0.53 -6.64
N ASN A 56 -9.70 -0.22 -7.27
CA ASN A 56 -9.45 -0.77 -8.62
C ASN A 56 -9.78 0.18 -9.78
N ARG A 57 -10.46 1.29 -9.52
CA ARG A 57 -11.03 2.18 -10.54
C ARG A 57 -10.62 3.61 -10.26
N VAL A 58 -10.07 4.29 -11.26
CA VAL A 58 -9.64 5.69 -11.10
C VAL A 58 -10.85 6.62 -11.07
N GLU A 59 -11.94 6.23 -11.74
CA GLU A 59 -13.14 7.04 -11.92
C GLU A 59 -13.82 7.42 -10.58
N ASP A 60 -13.70 6.59 -9.56
CA ASP A 60 -14.32 6.77 -8.23
C ASP A 60 -13.29 6.72 -7.08
N ILE A 61 -12.01 6.90 -7.38
CA ILE A 61 -10.94 6.87 -6.37
C ILE A 61 -11.06 8.03 -5.37
N ASP A 62 -11.36 9.23 -5.86
CA ASP A 62 -11.52 10.43 -5.01
C ASP A 62 -12.75 10.31 -4.10
N ALA A 63 -13.82 9.69 -4.59
CA ALA A 63 -15.00 9.39 -3.77
C ALA A 63 -14.66 8.39 -2.65
N THR A 64 -13.80 7.41 -2.92
CA THR A 64 -13.29 6.51 -1.89
C THR A 64 -12.41 7.23 -0.87
N ALA A 65 -11.50 8.10 -1.31
CA ALA A 65 -10.69 8.93 -0.42
C ALA A 65 -11.55 9.83 0.47
N ALA A 66 -12.56 10.50 -0.09
CA ALA A 66 -13.50 11.32 0.67
C ALA A 66 -14.24 10.52 1.76
N ARG A 67 -14.72 9.30 1.43
CA ARG A 67 -15.32 8.41 2.44
C ARG A 67 -14.33 8.05 3.54
N LEU A 68 -13.05 7.79 3.22
CA LEU A 68 -12.06 7.46 4.25
C LEU A 68 -11.79 8.65 5.18
N VAL A 69 -11.77 9.87 4.65
CA VAL A 69 -11.69 11.10 5.46
C VAL A 69 -12.90 11.23 6.40
N GLU A 70 -14.11 10.91 5.94
CA GLU A 70 -15.30 10.91 6.81
C GLU A 70 -15.21 9.84 7.92
N LEU A 71 -14.63 8.68 7.63
CA LEU A 71 -14.53 7.55 8.56
C LEU A 71 -13.41 7.71 9.58
N VAL A 72 -12.32 8.35 9.18
CA VAL A 72 -11.13 8.59 9.98
C VAL A 72 -10.66 10.03 9.77
N PRO A 73 -11.36 11.02 10.37
CA PRO A 73 -11.05 12.45 10.16
C PRO A 73 -9.66 12.87 10.63
N GLU A 74 -9.03 12.08 11.50
CA GLU A 74 -7.67 12.28 11.98
C GLU A 74 -6.58 11.85 10.97
N ALA A 75 -6.95 11.11 9.91
CA ALA A 75 -6.01 10.61 8.91
C ALA A 75 -5.81 11.61 7.77
N ARG A 76 -4.55 11.84 7.38
CA ARG A 76 -4.20 12.57 6.15
C ARG A 76 -4.27 11.59 4.97
N VAL A 77 -5.30 11.73 4.14
CA VAL A 77 -5.57 10.83 3.01
C VAL A 77 -5.12 11.47 1.70
N ALA A 78 -4.41 10.73 0.86
CA ALA A 78 -4.07 11.14 -0.50
C ALA A 78 -4.40 10.03 -1.52
N THR A 79 -4.52 10.41 -2.80
CA THR A 79 -4.76 9.49 -3.91
C THR A 79 -3.55 9.40 -4.83
N ALA A 80 -3.25 8.19 -5.33
CA ALA A 80 -2.20 7.97 -6.33
C ALA A 80 -2.66 6.97 -7.40
N HIS A 81 -2.56 7.35 -8.68
CA HIS A 81 -2.94 6.46 -9.78
C HIS A 81 -2.25 6.82 -11.11
N GLY A 82 -2.22 5.87 -12.04
CA GLY A 82 -1.47 6.00 -13.31
C GLY A 82 -2.00 7.04 -14.31
N GLN A 83 -3.19 7.61 -14.12
CA GLN A 83 -3.66 8.76 -14.92
C GLN A 83 -3.09 10.11 -14.45
N MET A 84 -2.40 10.16 -13.30
CA MET A 84 -1.71 11.37 -12.84
C MET A 84 -0.50 11.62 -13.73
N ASN A 85 -0.09 12.88 -13.86
CA ASN A 85 1.20 13.16 -14.47
C ASN A 85 2.34 12.71 -13.54
N GLU A 86 3.51 12.46 -14.11
CA GLU A 86 4.67 11.90 -13.40
C GLU A 86 5.09 12.75 -12.19
N HIS A 87 5.17 14.07 -12.35
CA HIS A 87 5.54 14.99 -11.27
C HIS A 87 4.53 14.99 -10.12
N GLN A 88 3.23 14.92 -10.41
CA GLN A 88 2.19 14.84 -9.39
C GLN A 88 2.26 13.52 -8.64
N LEU A 89 2.44 12.42 -9.37
CA LEU A 89 2.58 11.10 -8.77
C LEU A 89 3.81 11.07 -7.85
N GLU A 90 4.97 11.50 -8.35
CA GLU A 90 6.22 11.59 -7.59
C GLU A 90 6.05 12.44 -6.31
N ALA A 91 5.38 13.59 -6.39
CA ALA A 91 5.14 14.45 -5.23
C ALA A 91 4.25 13.79 -4.17
N VAL A 92 3.17 13.11 -4.58
CA VAL A 92 2.29 12.39 -3.64
C VAL A 92 3.04 11.22 -2.99
N ILE A 93 3.87 10.55 -3.76
CA ILE A 93 4.70 9.45 -3.30
C ILE A 93 5.78 9.93 -2.30
N ASP A 94 6.47 11.02 -2.58
CA ASP A 94 7.45 11.61 -1.67
C ASP A 94 6.78 12.08 -0.36
N SER A 95 5.59 12.69 -0.44
CA SER A 95 4.76 13.04 0.71
C SER A 95 4.41 11.81 1.56
N PHE A 96 4.02 10.70 0.93
CA PHE A 96 3.77 9.45 1.64
C PHE A 96 5.07 8.94 2.27
N TRP A 97 6.19 8.92 1.57
CA TRP A 97 7.47 8.46 2.13
C TRP A 97 7.96 9.31 3.32
N ARG A 98 7.70 10.62 3.30
CA ARG A 98 8.01 11.57 4.39
C ARG A 98 7.05 11.52 5.59
N LYS A 99 6.06 10.61 5.58
CA LYS A 99 4.96 10.56 6.57
C LYS A 99 4.15 11.86 6.64
N GLU A 100 4.03 12.57 5.52
CA GLU A 100 3.13 13.73 5.38
C GLU A 100 1.70 13.27 5.07
N THR A 101 1.56 12.06 4.53
CA THR A 101 0.29 11.36 4.28
C THR A 101 0.23 10.08 5.11
N ASP A 102 -0.91 9.79 5.71
CA ASP A 102 -1.12 8.59 6.54
C ASP A 102 -1.74 7.44 5.75
N VAL A 103 -2.67 7.74 4.84
CA VAL A 103 -3.40 6.75 4.04
C VAL A 103 -3.25 7.09 2.56
N LEU A 104 -2.65 6.18 1.79
CA LEU A 104 -2.57 6.30 0.34
C LEU A 104 -3.62 5.40 -0.32
N VAL A 105 -4.62 6.03 -0.95
CA VAL A 105 -5.60 5.33 -1.80
C VAL A 105 -5.02 5.19 -3.19
N CYS A 106 -4.77 3.97 -3.65
CA CYS A 106 -4.08 3.75 -4.91
C CYS A 106 -4.64 2.61 -5.74
N THR A 107 -4.34 2.62 -7.04
CA THR A 107 -4.56 1.45 -7.89
C THR A 107 -3.37 0.48 -7.77
N THR A 108 -3.58 -0.78 -8.17
CA THR A 108 -2.56 -1.85 -8.12
C THR A 108 -1.23 -1.48 -8.80
N ILE A 109 -1.26 -0.57 -9.78
CA ILE A 109 -0.07 -0.13 -10.54
C ILE A 109 0.96 0.55 -9.64
N VAL A 110 0.51 1.19 -8.57
CA VAL A 110 1.35 1.97 -7.65
C VAL A 110 2.10 1.03 -6.68
N GLU A 111 1.46 -0.04 -6.21
CA GLU A 111 2.04 -1.00 -5.26
C GLU A 111 3.32 -1.67 -5.78
N THR A 112 3.41 -1.97 -7.09
CA THR A 112 4.57 -2.68 -7.66
C THR A 112 5.82 -1.82 -7.87
N GLY A 113 5.70 -0.49 -7.78
CA GLY A 113 6.80 0.46 -8.03
C GLY A 113 7.32 1.19 -6.79
N LEU A 114 6.70 0.95 -5.62
CA LEU A 114 6.92 1.71 -4.40
C LEU A 114 7.45 0.83 -3.27
N ASP A 115 8.76 0.89 -3.06
CA ASP A 115 9.40 0.28 -1.90
C ASP A 115 9.23 1.19 -0.67
N VAL A 116 8.03 1.19 -0.08
CA VAL A 116 7.75 1.92 1.16
C VAL A 116 7.88 0.94 2.34
N SER A 117 9.06 0.91 2.94
CA SER A 117 9.44 -0.02 4.01
C SER A 117 8.61 0.11 5.30
N ASN A 118 7.76 1.15 5.42
CA ASN A 118 7.04 1.51 6.63
C ASN A 118 5.50 1.47 6.51
N ALA A 119 4.96 0.98 5.40
CA ALA A 119 3.54 0.62 5.33
C ALA A 119 3.39 -0.84 5.79
N ASN A 120 2.80 -1.07 6.96
CA ASN A 120 2.73 -2.37 7.62
C ASN A 120 1.30 -2.76 8.02
#